data_AF-A0A956ZYC3-F1
#
_entry.id   AF-A0A956ZYC3-F1
#
_cell.length_a   1.000
_cell.length_b   1.000
_cell.length_c   1.000
_cell.angle_alpha   90.00
_cell.angle_beta   90.00
_cell.angle_gamma   90.00
#
_symmetry.space_group_name_H-M   'P 1'
#
loop_
_entity.id
_entity.type
_entity.pdbx_description
1 polymer ?
#
loop_
_entity_poly.entity_id
_entity_poly.type
_entity_poly.pdbx_seq_one_letter_code
_entity_poly.pdbx_strand_id
1 'polypeptide(L)'
;YLYYALHEPNFLGQVTNLVGGSTGSHQRINPKGFYNLSIRIPSLSEQLKIASVLSAADKEIETLETQLEAYKLQKRGLMQQLLTGKKRVKIKELSS
;
A
#
# COMPACT_ATOMS: atom_id res chain seq x y z
N TYR A 1 13.28 5.82 -4.91
CA TYR A 1 13.47 5.21 -6.26
C TYR A 1 13.78 3.74 -6.16
N LEU A 2 14.92 3.33 -5.57
CA LEU A 2 15.30 1.90 -5.48
C LEU A 2 14.21 1.02 -4.86
N TYR A 3 13.57 1.48 -3.78
CA TYR A 3 12.40 0.80 -3.21
C TYR A 3 11.35 0.45 -4.27
N TYR A 4 10.91 1.44 -5.07
CA TYR A 4 9.94 1.24 -6.14
C TYR A 4 10.48 0.38 -7.29
N ALA A 5 11.74 0.55 -7.66
CA ALA A 5 12.36 -0.20 -8.75
C ALA A 5 12.54 -1.69 -8.41
N LEU A 6 12.74 -2.04 -7.12
CA LEU A 6 12.80 -3.43 -6.65
C LEU A 6 11.41 -4.10 -6.58
N HIS A 7 10.34 -3.31 -6.48
CA HIS A 7 8.96 -3.80 -6.54
C HIS A 7 8.40 -3.84 -7.97
N GLU A 8 9.20 -3.46 -8.96
CA GLU A 8 8.80 -3.47 -10.36
C GLU A 8 8.66 -4.93 -10.86
N PRO A 9 7.58 -5.27 -11.59
CA PRO A 9 7.31 -6.65 -11.98
C PRO A 9 8.41 -7.32 -12.81
N ASN A 10 9.11 -6.59 -13.68
CA ASN A 10 10.22 -7.16 -14.44
C ASN A 10 11.41 -7.47 -13.55
N PHE A 11 11.70 -6.65 -12.53
CA PHE A 11 12.74 -6.98 -11.55
C PHE A 11 12.35 -8.23 -10.74
N LEU A 12 11.12 -8.30 -10.23
CA LEU A 12 10.63 -9.48 -9.52
C LEU A 12 10.66 -10.73 -10.42
N GLY A 13 10.31 -10.60 -11.70
CA GLY A 13 10.42 -11.68 -12.69
C GLY A 13 11.85 -12.18 -12.89
N GLN A 14 12.83 -11.27 -12.94
CA GLN A 14 14.26 -11.64 -12.97
C GLN A 14 14.65 -12.41 -11.71
N VAL A 15 14.21 -11.96 -10.53
CA VAL A 15 14.47 -12.62 -9.25
C VAL A 15 13.85 -14.02 -9.23
N THR A 16 12.57 -14.17 -9.60
CA THR A 16 11.89 -15.48 -9.58
C THR A 16 12.51 -16.50 -10.54
N ASN A 17 13.04 -16.06 -11.68
CA ASN A 17 13.71 -16.94 -12.64
C ASN A 17 15.06 -17.47 -12.11
N LEU A 18 15.66 -16.78 -11.14
CA LEU A 18 16.93 -17.16 -10.53
C LEU A 18 16.78 -17.95 -9.23
N VAL A 19 15.54 -18.05 -8.72
CA VAL A 19 15.21 -18.87 -7.56
C VAL A 19 15.26 -20.35 -7.97
N GLY A 20 16.20 -21.09 -7.39
CA GLY A 20 16.32 -22.54 -7.55
C GLY A 20 15.92 -23.29 -6.26
N GLY A 21 15.32 -24.47 -6.40
CA GLY A 21 14.93 -25.36 -5.31
C GLY A 21 13.66 -26.14 -5.63
N SER A 22 13.62 -27.45 -5.31
CA SER A 22 12.52 -28.35 -5.69
C SER A 22 11.28 -28.27 -4.78
N THR A 23 11.32 -27.50 -3.69
CA THR A 23 10.25 -27.45 -2.69
C THR A 23 10.15 -26.03 -2.15
N GLY A 24 8.93 -25.49 -2.04
CA GLY A 24 8.66 -24.08 -1.67
C GLY A 24 9.27 -23.58 -0.34
N SER A 25 9.86 -24.47 0.46
CA SER A 25 10.54 -24.16 1.72
C SER A 25 12.05 -23.88 1.62
N HIS A 26 12.71 -24.21 0.51
CA HIS A 26 14.17 -24.02 0.33
C HIS A 26 14.49 -23.34 -1.01
N GLN A 27 13.82 -22.23 -1.27
CA GLN A 27 14.12 -21.35 -2.40
C GLN A 27 15.43 -20.60 -2.13
N ARG A 28 16.41 -20.73 -3.04
CA ARG A 28 17.71 -20.07 -2.92
C ARG A 28 18.05 -19.39 -4.22
N ILE A 29 18.62 -18.19 -4.13
CA ILE A 29 19.23 -17.51 -5.27
C ILE A 29 20.72 -17.82 -5.21
N ASN A 30 21.26 -18.39 -6.28
CA ASN A 30 22.71 -18.57 -6.42
C ASN A 30 23.38 -17.18 -6.41
N PRO A 31 24.45 -16.96 -5.61
CA PRO A 31 25.19 -15.69 -5.61
C PRO A 31 25.55 -15.18 -7.02
N LYS A 32 25.94 -16.07 -7.94
CA LYS A 32 26.21 -15.68 -9.34
C LYS A 32 24.98 -15.15 -10.06
N GLY A 33 23.81 -15.75 -9.82
CA GLY A 33 22.54 -15.25 -10.35
C GLY A 33 22.17 -13.90 -9.77
N PHE A 34 22.38 -13.71 -8.46
CA PHE A 34 22.12 -12.45 -7.78
C PHE A 34 22.92 -11.29 -8.39
N TYR A 35 24.23 -11.47 -8.65
CA TYR A 35 25.06 -10.43 -9.27
C TYR A 35 24.69 -10.11 -10.72
N ASN A 36 23.97 -11.00 -11.40
CA ASN A 36 23.49 -10.79 -12.77
C ASN A 36 22.13 -10.08 -12.84
N LEU A 37 21.50 -9.79 -11.70
CA LEU A 37 20.26 -9.02 -11.66
C LEU A 37 20.49 -7.62 -12.22
N SER A 38 19.66 -7.25 -13.20
CA SER A 38 19.74 -5.94 -13.84
C SER A 38 18.62 -5.03 -13.36
N ILE A 39 18.99 -3.82 -12.97
CA ILE A 39 18.08 -2.76 -12.60
C ILE A 39 18.41 -1.53 -13.44
N ARG A 40 17.39 -0.88 -14.00
CA ARG A 40 17.57 0.38 -14.72
C ARG A 40 17.82 1.48 -13.68
N ILE A 41 18.94 2.18 -13.81
CA ILE A 41 19.28 3.31 -12.92
C ILE A 41 19.32 4.58 -13.79
N PRO A 42 18.25 5.40 -13.79
CA PRO A 42 18.20 6.65 -14.54
C PRO A 42 19.05 7.73 -13.86
N SER A 43 19.08 8.94 -14.42
CA SER A 43 19.82 10.05 -13.82
C SER A 43 19.31 10.38 -12.41
N LEU A 44 20.15 10.96 -11.55
CA LEU A 44 19.75 11.31 -10.18
C LEU A 44 18.51 12.22 -10.16
N SER A 45 18.40 13.15 -11.11
CA SER A 45 17.24 14.04 -11.24
C SER A 45 15.96 13.25 -11.51
N GLU A 46 16.01 12.27 -12.42
CA GLU A 46 14.86 11.40 -12.72
C GLU A 46 14.54 10.48 -11.55
N GLN A 47 15.55 9.92 -10.86
CA GLN A 47 15.33 9.11 -9.67
C GLN A 47 14.57 9.89 -8.59
N LEU A 48 14.94 11.15 -8.34
CA LEU A 48 14.27 12.01 -7.37
C LEU A 48 12.83 12.32 -7.79
N LYS A 49 12.59 12.64 -9.07
CA LYS A 49 11.23 12.90 -9.59
C LYS A 49 10.34 11.68 -9.46
N ILE A 50 10.81 10.51 -9.89
CA ILE A 50 10.07 9.25 -9.78
C ILE A 50 9.77 8.94 -8.32
N ALA A 51 10.79 9.04 -7.44
CA ALA A 51 10.61 8.80 -6.02
C ALA A 51 9.56 9.74 -5.41
N SER A 52 9.63 11.03 -5.73
CA SER A 52 8.71 12.04 -5.20
C SER A 52 7.26 11.78 -5.60
N VAL A 53 7.01 11.42 -6.87
CA VAL A 53 5.65 11.16 -7.37
C VAL A 53 5.07 9.92 -6.69
N LEU A 54 5.84 8.83 -6.66
CA LEU A 54 5.37 7.58 -6.06
C LEU A 54 5.18 7.70 -4.55
N SER A 55 6.09 8.39 -3.85
CA SER A 55 5.95 8.60 -2.40
C SER A 55 4.78 9.51 -2.04
N ALA A 56 4.43 10.46 -2.92
CA ALA A 56 3.24 11.28 -2.72
C ALA A 56 1.96 10.44 -2.82
N ALA A 57 1.89 9.52 -3.78
CA ALA A 57 0.76 8.61 -3.94
C ALA A 57 0.63 7.66 -2.72
N ASP A 58 1.73 7.08 -2.23
CA ASP A 58 1.70 6.23 -1.03
C ASP A 58 1.19 6.99 0.20
N LYS A 59 1.64 8.25 0.37
CA LYS A 59 1.17 9.10 1.47
C LYS A 59 -0.31 9.44 1.37
N GLU A 60 -0.82 9.61 0.15
CA GLU A 60 -2.25 9.83 -0.09
C GLU A 60 -3.06 8.58 0.29
N ILE A 61 -2.59 7.39 -0.09
CA ILE A 61 -3.21 6.11 0.31
C ILE A 61 -3.25 5.98 1.83
N GLU A 62 -2.11 6.18 2.51
CA GLU A 62 -2.03 6.10 3.98
C GLU A 62 -3.00 7.08 4.67
N THR A 63 -3.12 8.29 4.12
CA THR A 63 -4.05 9.31 4.61
C THR A 63 -5.50 8.84 4.46
N LEU A 64 -5.86 8.28 3.31
CA LEU A 64 -7.20 7.77 3.04
C LEU A 64 -7.55 6.57 3.92
N GLU A 65 -6.61 5.65 4.14
CA GLU A 65 -6.79 4.51 5.05
C GLU A 65 -7.01 4.97 6.49
N THR A 66 -6.24 5.96 6.95
CA THR A 66 -6.42 6.56 8.28
C THR A 66 -7.79 7.20 8.43
N GLN A 67 -8.23 7.96 7.42
CA GLN A 67 -9.57 8.57 7.42
C GLN A 67 -10.67 7.51 7.42
N LEU A 68 -10.51 6.44 6.64
CA LEU A 68 -11.46 5.33 6.58
C LEU A 68 -11.63 4.67 7.95
N GLU A 69 -10.54 4.39 8.66
CA GLU A 69 -10.61 3.80 10.00
C GLU A 69 -11.24 4.76 11.01
N ALA A 70 -10.94 6.05 10.94
CA ALA A 70 -11.58 7.07 11.76
C ALA A 70 -13.11 7.11 11.52
N TYR A 71 -13.56 7.07 10.26
CA TYR A 71 -14.98 7.04 9.92
C TYR A 71 -15.66 5.74 10.38
N LYS A 72 -15.01 4.59 10.26
CA LYS A 72 -15.53 3.32 10.78
C LYS A 72 -15.73 3.39 12.29
N LEU A 73 -14.77 3.94 13.03
CA LEU A 73 -14.87 4.12 14.48
C LEU A 73 -15.99 5.10 14.86
N GLN A 74 -16.06 6.24 14.18
CA GLN A 74 -17.11 7.23 14.40
C GLN A 74 -18.51 6.65 14.14
N LYS A 75 -18.68 5.90 13.04
CA LYS A 75 -19.93 5.20 12.71
C LYS A 75 -20.32 4.22 13.81
N ARG A 76 -19.39 3.40 14.30
CA ARG A 76 -19.64 2.46 15.41
C ARG A 76 -20.07 3.19 16.68
N GLY A 77 -19.37 4.26 17.06
CA GLY A 77 -19.70 5.06 18.23
C GLY A 77 -21.07 5.72 18.13
N LEU A 78 -21.40 6.31 16.98
CA LEU A 78 -22.71 6.90 16.70
C LEU A 78 -23.82 5.85 16.78
N MET A 79 -23.64 4.69 16.15
CA MET A 79 -24.62 3.60 16.21
C MET A 79 -24.84 3.14 17.66
N GLN A 80 -23.79 3.02 18.46
CA GLN A 80 -23.93 2.70 19.88
C GLN A 80 -24.76 3.75 20.61
N GLN A 81 -24.49 5.05 20.40
CA GLN A 81 -25.26 6.12 21.04
C GLN A 81 -26.73 6.17 20.61
N LEU A 82 -27.02 5.87 19.34
CA LEU A 82 -28.37 5.87 18.78
C LEU A 82 -29.18 4.65 19.25
N LEU A 83 -28.61 3.44 19.12
CA LEU A 83 -29.27 2.19 19.47
C LEU A 83 -29.46 2.01 20.99
N THR A 84 -28.52 2.50 21.80
CA THR A 84 -28.69 2.54 23.27
C THR A 84 -29.55 3.70 23.75
N GLY A 85 -29.93 4.60 22.84
CA GLY A 85 -30.79 5.73 23.14
C GLY A 85 -30.17 6.85 23.96
N LYS A 86 -28.84 6.81 24.15
CA LYS A 86 -28.07 7.91 24.74
C LYS A 86 -28.17 9.20 23.92
N LYS A 87 -28.40 9.09 22.61
CA LYS A 87 -28.65 10.21 21.70
C LYS A 87 -29.89 9.92 20.85
N ARG A 88 -30.85 10.85 20.81
CA ARG A 88 -32.08 10.76 20.00
C ARG A 88 -31.98 11.69 18.80
N VAL A 89 -32.40 11.22 17.63
CA VAL A 89 -32.48 12.05 16.42
C VAL A 89 -33.81 12.78 16.44
N LYS A 90 -33.79 14.12 16.41
CA LYS A 90 -35.01 14.91 16.18
C LYS A 90 -35.32 14.83 14.69
N ILE A 91 -36.36 14.10 14.33
CA ILE A 91 -36.89 14.10 12.96
C ILE A 91 -37.72 15.39 12.84
N LYS A 92 -37.28 16.32 11.99
CA LYS A 92 -38.20 17.35 11.50
C LYS A 92 -39.15 16.59 10.57
N GLU A 93 -40.37 16.33 11.03
CA GLU A 93 -41.43 15.92 10.10
C GLU A 93 -41.49 16.99 9.01
N LEU A 94 -41.33 16.56 7.75
CA LEU A 94 -41.58 17.42 6.61
C LEU A 94 -43.05 17.79 6.69
N SER A 95 -43.33 18.98 7.22
CA SER A 95 -44.64 19.61 7.20
C SER A 95 -45.11 19.64 5.74
N SER A 96 -46.08 18.77 5.44
CA SER A 96 -46.90 18.82 4.23
C SER A 96 -48.12 19.68 4.52
#